data_AF-A0A4W2DN03-F1
#
_entry.id   AF-A0A4W2DN03-F1
#
_cell.length_a   1.000
_cell.length_b   1.000
_cell.length_c   1.000
_cell.angle_alpha   90.00
_cell.angle_beta   90.00
_cell.angle_gamma   90.00
#
_symmetry.space_group_name_H-M   'P 1'
#
loop_
_entity.id
_entity.type
_entity.pdbx_description
1 polymer ?
#
loop_
_entity_poly.entity_id
_entity_poly.type
_entity_poly.pdbx_seq_one_letter_code
_entity_poly.pdbx_strand_id
1 'polypeptide(L)' 'MSSEPPPRRARGPGEEQNMTEIDAFPRREIFDPTEKYKMDHKRRGIALIFNHERFFWHLTLPNRPGTSADRDNLRRSINC' A
#
# COMPACT_ATOMS: atom_id res chain seq x y z
N MET A 1 -33.43 26.52 -65.03
CA MET A 1 -32.03 26.86 -64.73
C MET A 1 -31.69 26.20 -63.40
N SER A 2 -31.03 25.04 -63.46
CA SER A 2 -30.68 24.23 -62.29
C SER A 2 -29.60 24.92 -61.46
N SER A 3 -29.81 25.03 -60.14
CA SER A 3 -28.78 25.42 -59.19
C SER A 3 -28.40 24.18 -58.37
N GLU A 4 -27.26 23.57 -58.72
CA GLU A 4 -26.65 22.52 -57.92
C GLU A 4 -26.03 23.11 -56.62
N PRO A 5 -26.05 22.37 -55.50
CA PRO A 5 -25.45 22.80 -54.25
C PRO A 5 -23.91 22.70 -54.30
N PRO A 6 -23.18 23.53 -53.53
CA PRO A 6 -21.72 23.51 -53.49
C PRO A 6 -21.20 22.17 -52.92
N PRO A 7 -20.01 21.71 -53.36
CA PRO A 7 -19.49 20.41 -52.98
C PRO A 7 -19.16 20.37 -51.49
N ARG A 8 -19.63 19.30 -50.83
CA ARG A 8 -19.24 18.98 -49.44
C ARG A 8 -17.73 18.81 -49.42
N ARG A 9 -17.02 19.61 -48.60
CA ARG A 9 -15.62 19.34 -48.26
C ARG A 9 -15.53 17.91 -47.75
N ALA A 10 -14.84 17.05 -48.51
CA ALA A 10 -14.43 15.74 -48.02
C ALA A 10 -13.52 15.97 -46.81
N ARG A 11 -14.01 15.65 -45.61
CA ARG A 11 -13.19 15.56 -44.41
C ARG A 11 -12.36 14.29 -44.59
N GLY A 12 -11.09 14.45 -44.98
CA GLY A 12 -10.18 13.33 -45.18
C GLY A 12 -9.99 12.53 -43.88
N PRO A 13 -9.68 11.23 -43.96
CA PRO A 13 -9.34 10.44 -42.80
C PRO A 13 -7.93 10.85 -42.36
N GLY A 14 -7.74 11.10 -41.07
CA GLY A 14 -6.39 11.30 -40.51
C GLY A 14 -6.16 12.61 -39.80
N GLU A 15 -7.15 13.17 -39.11
CA GLU A 15 -6.84 13.90 -37.87
C GLU A 15 -6.45 12.84 -36.81
N GLU A 16 -5.25 12.29 -36.95
CA GLU A 16 -4.55 11.68 -35.84
C GLU A 16 -4.34 12.80 -34.81
N GLN A 17 -5.30 12.90 -33.89
CA GLN A 17 -5.06 13.57 -32.62
C GLN A 17 -3.90 12.79 -32.00
N ASN A 18 -2.71 13.37 -32.11
CA ASN A 18 -1.49 12.83 -31.56
C ASN A 18 -1.68 12.82 -30.03
N MET A 19 -2.21 11.71 -29.50
CA MET A 19 -2.32 11.44 -28.06
C MET A 19 -0.92 11.10 -27.55
N THR A 20 -0.02 12.07 -27.59
CA THR A 20 1.33 12.00 -27.02
C THR A 20 1.31 12.58 -25.61
N GLU A 21 0.54 11.96 -24.72
CA GLU A 21 0.68 12.16 -23.27
C GLU A 21 -0.06 11.02 -22.53
N ILE A 22 0.59 9.85 -22.44
CA ILE A 22 0.17 8.75 -21.55
C ILE A 22 1.14 8.59 -20.36
N ASP A 23 2.19 9.41 -20.26
CA ASP A 23 3.26 9.20 -19.28
C ASP A 23 3.11 9.97 -17.97
N ALA A 24 2.06 10.76 -17.81
CA ALA A 24 1.77 11.41 -16.55
C ALA A 24 0.26 11.46 -16.31
N PHE A 25 -0.32 10.31 -15.96
CA PHE A 25 -1.41 10.35 -15.00
C PHE A 25 -0.74 10.56 -13.63
N PRO A 26 -0.62 11.81 -13.12
CA PRO A 26 -0.35 11.95 -11.70
C PRO A 26 -1.46 11.14 -11.04
N ARG A 27 -1.09 10.13 -10.24
CA ARG A 27 -1.99 9.68 -9.19
C ARG A 27 -2.34 10.98 -8.47
N ARG A 28 -3.48 11.57 -8.79
CA ARG A 28 -4.14 12.50 -7.88
C ARG A 28 -4.10 11.73 -6.57
N GLU A 29 -3.60 12.36 -5.51
CA GLU A 29 -3.68 11.82 -4.16
C GLU A 29 -5.16 11.78 -3.77
N ILE A 30 -5.91 10.92 -4.45
CA ILE A 30 -7.27 10.56 -4.17
C ILE A 30 -7.12 9.69 -2.95
N PHE A 31 -7.57 10.22 -1.82
CA PHE A 31 -7.67 9.47 -0.59
C PHE A 31 -8.49 8.21 -0.85
N ASP A 32 -7.82 7.07 -0.90
CA ASP A 32 -8.46 5.77 -1.01
C ASP A 32 -8.78 5.27 0.41
N PRO A 33 -10.07 5.20 0.81
CA PRO A 33 -10.45 4.75 2.14
C PRO A 33 -10.11 3.28 2.40
N THR A 34 -9.72 2.53 1.36
CA THR A 34 -9.36 1.11 1.43
C THR A 34 -7.88 0.83 1.17
N GLU A 35 -7.04 1.87 1.10
CA GLU A 35 -5.60 1.71 0.88
C GLU A 35 -4.97 0.81 1.96
N LYS A 36 -4.15 -0.16 1.52
CA LYS A 36 -3.47 -1.13 2.39
C LYS A 36 -1.97 -0.90 2.38
N TYR A 37 -1.31 -1.17 3.50
CA TYR A 37 0.15 -1.22 3.55
C TYR A 37 0.71 -2.21 2.52
N LYS A 38 1.79 -1.80 1.86
CA LYS A 38 2.56 -2.66 0.96
C LYS A 38 3.30 -3.73 1.77
N MET A 39 2.74 -4.94 1.83
CA MET A 39 3.30 -6.08 2.56
C MET A 39 4.13 -7.01 1.68
N ASP A 40 4.39 -6.63 0.43
CA ASP A 40 5.08 -7.39 -0.64
C ASP A 40 6.62 -7.25 -0.61
N HIS A 41 7.17 -6.68 0.46
CA HIS A 41 8.62 -6.66 0.68
C HIS A 41 9.20 -8.07 0.80
N LYS A 42 10.46 -8.28 0.41
CA LYS A 42 11.16 -9.58 0.47
C LYS A 42 11.07 -10.28 1.85
N ARG A 43 10.95 -9.51 2.93
CA ARG A 43 10.80 -10.01 4.30
C ARG A 43 9.75 -9.18 5.03
N ARG A 44 9.00 -9.82 5.94
CA ARG A 44 8.04 -9.13 6.82
C ARG A 44 8.72 -8.16 7.79
N GLY A 45 9.88 -8.54 8.34
CA GLY A 45 10.64 -7.74 9.31
C GLY A 45 11.15 -8.58 10.48
N ILE A 46 11.66 -7.89 11.51
CA ILE A 46 12.11 -8.48 12.78
C ILE A 46 11.10 -8.11 13.86
N ALA A 47 10.73 -9.08 14.70
CA ALA A 47 9.90 -8.86 15.87
C ALA A 47 10.74 -9.03 17.15
N LEU A 48 10.82 -7.98 17.96
CA LEU A 48 11.55 -8.00 19.23
C LEU A 48 10.58 -8.28 20.38
N ILE A 49 10.96 -9.21 21.27
CA ILE A 49 10.19 -9.53 22.48
C ILE A 49 11.07 -9.26 23.70
N PHE A 50 10.71 -8.24 24.47
CA PHE A 50 11.35 -7.94 25.76
C PHE A 50 10.55 -8.61 26.88
N ASN A 51 11.05 -9.74 27.37
CA ASN A 51 10.38 -10.53 28.41
C ASN A 51 10.99 -10.25 29.79
N HIS A 52 10.24 -9.59 30.68
CA HIS A 52 10.67 -9.27 32.04
C HIS A 52 9.87 -10.10 33.06
N GLU A 53 10.54 -11.04 33.72
CA GLU A 53 9.94 -11.92 34.74
C GLU A 53 10.22 -11.46 36.17
N ARG A 54 11.43 -10.94 36.42
CA ARG A 54 11.88 -10.46 37.72
C ARG A 54 12.37 -9.03 37.59
N PHE A 55 12.21 -8.26 38.66
CA PHE A 55 12.56 -6.85 38.69
C PHE A 55 13.64 -6.59 39.73
N PHE A 56 14.31 -5.46 39.58
CA PHE A 56 15.27 -4.99 40.56
C PHE A 56 14.56 -4.77 41.91
N TRP A 57 15.15 -5.28 42.99
CA TRP A 57 14.47 -5.41 44.29
C TRP A 57 14.04 -4.08 44.90
N HIS A 58 14.78 -2.99 44.67
CA HIS A 58 14.40 -1.63 45.12
C HIS A 58 13.10 -1.14 44.49
N LEU A 59 12.66 -1.71 43.37
CA LEU A 59 11.40 -1.36 42.73
C LEU A 59 10.19 -1.98 43.45
N THR A 60 10.40 -2.95 44.35
CA THR A 60 9.34 -3.64 45.11
C THR A 60 8.22 -4.22 44.23
N LEU A 61 8.53 -4.54 42.97
CA LEU A 61 7.57 -5.10 42.02
C LEU A 61 7.48 -6.63 42.19
N PRO A 62 6.27 -7.22 42.08
CA PRO A 62 6.10 -8.65 42.13
C PRO A 62 6.69 -9.32 40.87
N ASN A 63 7.10 -10.58 41.02
CA ASN A 63 7.47 -11.41 39.88
C ASN A 63 6.26 -11.65 38.97
N ARG A 64 6.50 -11.87 37.68
CA ARG A 64 5.48 -12.16 36.67
C ARG A 64 5.54 -13.62 36.21
N PRO A 65 5.11 -14.59 37.04
CA PRO A 65 5.10 -15.99 36.62
C PRO A 65 4.19 -16.17 35.39
N GLY A 66 4.59 -17.01 34.44
CA GLY A 66 3.85 -17.25 33.21
C GLY A 66 4.26 -16.38 32.01
N THR A 67 4.96 -15.26 32.22
CA THR A 67 5.43 -14.42 31.09
C THR A 67 6.37 -15.14 30.13
N SER A 68 7.08 -16.16 30.62
CA SER A 68 7.90 -17.04 29.77
C SER A 68 7.05 -17.89 28.82
N ALA A 69 5.85 -18.31 29.22
CA ALA A 69 4.90 -18.99 28.34
C ALA A 69 4.34 -18.02 27.27
N ASP A 70 4.06 -16.77 27.65
CA ASP A 70 3.63 -15.73 26.71
C ASP A 70 4.69 -15.46 25.64
N ARG A 71 5.96 -15.32 26.06
CA ARG A 71 7.10 -15.17 25.15
C ARG A 71 7.16 -16.33 24.15
N ASP A 72 7.00 -17.56 24.62
CA ASP A 72 7.10 -18.75 23.76
C ASP A 72 5.92 -18.85 22.80
N ASN A 73 4.72 -18.49 23.25
CA ASN A 73 3.54 -18.41 22.39
C ASN A 73 3.69 -17.33 21.32
N LEU A 74 4.17 -16.14 21.68
CA LEU A 74 4.47 -15.07 20.74
C LEU A 74 5.55 -15.49 19.75
N ARG A 75 6.62 -16.14 20.22
CA ARG A 75 7.67 -16.67 19.34
C ARG A 75 7.10 -17.67 18.33
N ARG A 76 6.11 -18.49 18.70
CA ARG A 76 5.47 -19.43 17.78
C ARG A 76 4.52 -18.76 16.79
N SER A 77 3.79 -17.72 17.21
CA SER A 77 2.79 -17.08 16.35
C SER A 77 3.39 -16.08 15.35
N ILE A 78 4.50 -15.43 15.70
CA ILE A 78 5.14 -14.42 14.84
C ILE A 78 6.22 -14.99 13.93
N ASN A 79 6.82 -16.13 14.28
CA ASN A 79 7.71 -16.87 13.39
C ASN A 79 6.84 -17.74 12.48
N CYS A 80 6.47 -17.18 11.32
CA CYS A 80 5.89 -17.93 10.21
C CYS A 80 6.97 -18.79 9.55
#